data_AF-K0F655-F1
#
_entry.id   AF-K0F655-F1
#
_cell.length_a   1.000
_cell.length_b   1.000
_cell.length_c   1.000
_cell.angle_alpha   90.00
_cell.angle_beta   90.00
_cell.angle_gamma   90.00
#
_symmetry.space_group_name_H-M   'P 1'
#
loop_
_entity.id
_entity.type
_entity.pdbx_description
1 polymer ?
#
loop_
_entity_poly.entity_id
_entity_poly.type
_entity_poly.pdbx_seq_one_letter_code
_entity_poly.pdbx_strand_id
1 'polypeptide(L)'
;MLFDIRTIVGALLGSYGVILVITGLVHNTAAEQAKTGNVNVNLWAGIGMAVVAVLFLAWAMLRPVAVPEQAPAAEIEEEPSDTP
;
A
#
# COMPACT_ATOMS: atom_id res chain seq x y z
N MET A 1 3.49 11.06 -3.49
CA MET A 1 2.58 10.08 -2.85
C MET A 1 2.77 8.64 -3.36
N LEU A 2 3.21 8.41 -4.60
CA LEU A 2 3.42 7.04 -5.10
C LEU A 2 4.44 6.24 -4.26
N PHE A 3 5.53 6.88 -3.84
CA PHE A 3 6.57 6.27 -2.99
C PHE A 3 6.28 6.37 -1.48
N ASP A 4 5.07 6.78 -1.09
CA ASP A 4 4.66 6.74 0.32
C ASP A 4 4.36 5.30 0.72
N ILE A 5 4.97 4.84 1.81
CA ILE A 5 4.76 3.47 2.33
C ILE A 5 3.28 3.18 2.57
N ARG A 6 2.48 4.17 3.01
CA ARG A 6 1.04 4.01 3.24
C ARG A 6 0.29 3.70 1.95
N THR A 7 0.66 4.36 0.86
CA THR A 7 0.09 4.10 -0.47
C THR A 7 0.48 2.72 -0.97
N ILE A 8 1.74 2.33 -0.83
CA ILE A 8 2.24 1.02 -1.27
C ILE A 8 1.55 -0.11 -0.51
N VAL A 9 1.52 -0.03 0.82
CA VAL A 9 0.85 -1.02 1.67
C VAL A 9 -0.65 -1.06 1.38
N GLY A 10 -1.31 0.10 1.27
CA GLY A 10 -2.72 0.19 0.91
C GLY A 10 -3.03 -0.43 -0.46
N ALA A 11 -2.19 -0.20 -1.47
CA ALA A 11 -2.36 -0.77 -2.80
C ALA A 11 -2.15 -2.30 -2.83
N LEU A 12 -1.15 -2.81 -2.10
CA LEU A 12 -0.90 -4.25 -2.00
C LEU A 12 -2.05 -4.97 -1.29
N LEU A 13 -2.48 -4.46 -0.12
CA LEU A 13 -3.65 -5.00 0.59
C LEU A 13 -4.92 -4.86 -0.24
N GLY A 14 -5.11 -3.73 -0.93
CA GLY A 14 -6.29 -3.47 -1.76
C GLY A 14 -6.39 -4.41 -2.95
N SER A 15 -5.30 -4.60 -3.69
CA SER A 15 -5.27 -5.51 -4.84
C SER A 15 -5.52 -6.96 -4.42
N TYR A 16 -4.87 -7.43 -3.36
CA TYR A 16 -5.11 -8.78 -2.84
C TYR A 16 -6.51 -8.93 -2.22
N GLY A 17 -7.02 -7.89 -1.56
CA GLY A 17 -8.39 -7.81 -1.06
C GLY A 17 -9.41 -7.99 -2.17
N VAL A 18 -9.26 -7.28 -3.29
CA VAL A 18 -10.12 -7.43 -4.48
C VAL A 18 -10.04 -8.85 -5.04
N ILE A 19 -8.85 -9.43 -5.15
CA ILE A 19 -8.68 -10.82 -5.61
C ILE A 19 -9.46 -11.79 -4.72
N LEU A 20 -9.37 -11.64 -3.39
CA LEU A 20 -10.08 -12.52 -2.47
C LEU A 20 -11.60 -12.28 -2.45
N VAL A 21 -12.07 -11.04 -2.61
CA VAL A 21 -13.51 -10.76 -2.78
C VAL A 21 -14.03 -11.46 -4.02
N ILE A 22 -13.36 -11.30 -5.16
CA ILE A 22 -13.76 -11.96 -6.41
C ILE A 22 -13.72 -13.48 -6.23
N THR A 23 -12.64 -14.02 -5.66
CA THR A 23 -12.52 -15.46 -5.38
C THR A 23 -13.63 -15.95 -4.45
N GLY A 24 -13.98 -15.20 -3.41
CA GLY A 24 -15.07 -15.52 -2.51
C GLY A 24 -16.45 -15.50 -3.18
N LEU A 25 -16.66 -14.62 -4.16
CA LEU A 25 -17.91 -14.52 -4.92
C LEU A 25 -18.05 -15.62 -5.98
N VAL A 26 -16.96 -16.00 -6.66
CA VAL A 26 -16.99 -16.97 -7.78
C VAL A 26 -16.58 -18.38 -7.37
N HIS A 27 -15.88 -18.55 -6.24
CA HIS A 27 -15.31 -19.79 -5.77
C HIS A 27 -15.64 -20.04 -4.28
N ASN A 28 -16.89 -20.47 -4.05
CA ASN A 28 -17.37 -20.88 -2.73
C ASN A 28 -18.03 -22.27 -2.80
N THR A 29 -17.20 -23.30 -2.96
CA THR A 29 -17.65 -24.68 -3.15
C THR A 29 -17.89 -25.39 -1.81
N ALA A 30 -18.66 -26.49 -1.82
CA ALA A 30 -18.87 -27.31 -0.64
C ALA A 30 -17.57 -27.88 -0.06
N ALA A 31 -16.57 -28.18 -0.90
CA ALA A 31 -15.27 -28.67 -0.45
C ALA A 31 -14.47 -27.61 0.31
N GLU A 32 -14.53 -26.34 -0.11
CA GLU A 32 -13.91 -25.23 0.62
C GLU A 32 -14.67 -24.93 1.92
N GLN A 33 -16.00 -24.91 1.87
CA GLN A 33 -16.85 -24.72 3.04
C GLN A 33 -16.61 -25.79 4.13
N ALA A 34 -16.32 -27.03 3.74
CA ALA A 34 -15.99 -28.10 4.68
C ALA A 34 -14.66 -27.85 5.42
N LYS A 35 -13.68 -27.20 4.78
CA LYS A 35 -12.38 -26.87 5.39
C LYS A 35 -12.48 -25.70 6.36
N THR A 36 -13.42 -24.78 6.10
CA THR A 36 -13.55 -23.51 6.83
C THR A 36 -14.74 -23.45 7.78
N GLY A 37 -15.50 -24.54 7.92
CA GLY A 37 -16.66 -24.59 8.81
C GLY A 37 -17.84 -23.75 8.31
N ASN A 38 -18.14 -23.83 7.01
CA ASN A 38 -19.19 -23.05 6.33
C ASN A 38 -18.96 -21.52 6.32
N VAL A 39 -17.74 -21.07 6.60
CA VAL A 39 -17.35 -19.66 6.49
C VAL A 39 -16.65 -19.43 5.16
N ASN A 40 -17.16 -18.47 4.37
CA ASN A 40 -16.47 -18.02 3.16
C ASN A 40 -15.28 -17.12 3.52
N VAL A 41 -14.15 -17.74 3.87
CA VAL A 41 -12.94 -17.05 4.35
C VAL A 41 -12.38 -16.10 3.30
N ASN A 42 -12.41 -16.47 2.02
CA ASN A 42 -11.96 -15.60 0.93
C ASN A 42 -12.74 -14.29 0.91
N LEU A 43 -14.08 -14.37 1.01
CA LEU A 43 -14.92 -13.17 0.99
C LEU A 43 -14.66 -12.27 2.21
N TRP A 44 -14.67 -12.83 3.43
CA TRP A 44 -14.48 -12.04 4.65
C TRP A 44 -13.07 -11.45 4.79
N ALA A 45 -12.04 -12.23 4.46
CA ALA A 45 -10.66 -11.74 4.44
C ALA A 45 -10.48 -10.67 3.36
N GLY A 46 -11.05 -10.88 2.17
CA GLY A 46 -11.05 -9.91 1.08
C GLY A 46 -11.69 -8.57 1.48
N ILE A 47 -12.88 -8.62 2.10
CA ILE A 47 -13.57 -7.44 2.63
C ILE A 47 -12.72 -6.76 3.71
N GLY A 48 -12.17 -7.51 4.67
CA GLY A 48 -11.33 -6.97 5.74
C GLY A 48 -10.11 -6.23 5.19
N MET A 49 -9.40 -6.83 4.23
CA MET A 49 -8.26 -6.19 3.57
C MET A 49 -8.67 -4.99 2.74
N ALA A 50 -9.81 -5.03 2.04
CA ALA A 50 -10.32 -3.89 1.28
C ALA A 50 -10.64 -2.70 2.19
N VAL A 51 -11.26 -2.94 3.36
CA VAL A 51 -11.53 -1.90 4.36
C VAL A 51 -10.22 -1.28 4.86
N VAL A 52 -9.24 -2.10 5.25
CA VAL A 52 -7.94 -1.60 5.70
C VAL A 52 -7.22 -0.81 4.60
N ALA A 53 -7.24 -1.30 3.36
CA ALA A 53 -6.68 -0.59 2.21
C ALA A 53 -7.30 0.80 2.02
N VAL A 54 -8.63 0.89 2.09
CA VAL A 54 -9.36 2.18 2.02
C VAL A 54 -8.94 3.11 3.15
N LEU A 55 -8.79 2.61 4.38
CA LEU A 55 -8.32 3.42 5.50
C LEU A 55 -6.90 3.96 5.29
N PHE A 56 -5.98 3.14 4.80
CA PHE A 56 -4.61 3.57 4.50
C PHE A 56 -4.56 4.63 3.40
N LEU A 57 -5.33 4.44 2.32
CA LEU A 57 -5.40 5.39 1.21
C LEU A 57 -6.06 6.70 1.65
N ALA A 58 -7.16 6.62 2.40
CA ALA A 58 -7.80 7.80 2.99
C ALA A 58 -6.82 8.57 3.90
N TRP A 59 -6.08 7.87 4.76
CA TRP A 59 -5.08 8.51 5.61
C TRP A 59 -3.93 9.15 4.82
N ALA A 60 -3.44 8.49 3.76
CA ALA A 60 -2.41 9.03 2.89
C ALA A 60 -2.89 10.30 2.17
N MET A 61 -4.15 10.32 1.71
CA MET A 61 -4.78 11.49 1.10
C MET A 61 -5.02 12.64 2.09
N LEU A 62 -5.50 12.33 3.30
CA LEU A 62 -5.78 13.33 4.33
C LEU A 62 -4.51 13.94 4.94
N ARG A 63 -3.40 13.21 4.96
CA ARG A 63 -2.12 13.69 5.49
C ARG A 63 -0.96 13.38 4.54
N PRO A 64 -0.77 14.14 3.45
CA PRO A 64 0.34 13.95 2.53
C PRO A 64 1.70 14.14 3.21
N VAL A 65 2.71 13.36 2.81
CA VAL A 65 4.10 13.57 3.24
C VAL A 65 4.67 14.77 2.48
N ALA A 66 5.13 15.79 3.20
CA ALA A 66 5.89 16.90 2.64
C ALA A 66 7.31 16.42 2.30
N VAL A 67 7.77 16.72 1.08
CA VAL A 67 9.16 16.50 0.68
C VAL A 67 9.94 17.77 1.03
N PRO A 68 11.02 17.69 1.83
CA PRO A 68 11.86 18.85 2.10
C PRO A 68 12.38 19.43 0.79
N GLU A 69 12.38 20.75 0.69
CA GLU A 69 13.08 21.45 -0.38
C GLU A 69 14.56 21.07 -0.30
N GLN A 70 15.15 20.66 -1.42
CA GLN A 70 16.59 20.42 -1.47
C GLN A 70 17.24 21.78 -1.19
N ALA A 71 17.94 21.89 -0.05
CA ALA A 71 18.81 23.04 0.18
C ALA A 71 19.73 23.18 -1.05
N PRO A 72 19.93 24.40 -1.59
CA PRO A 72 20.87 24.61 -2.68
C PRO A 72 22.15 23.90 -2.29
N ALA A 73 22.63 23.00 -3.17
CA ALA A 73 23.89 22.32 -2.95
C ALA A 73 24.88 23.39 -2.52
N ALA A 74 25.38 23.29 -1.28
CA ALA A 74 26.40 24.19 -0.79
C ALA A 74 27.43 24.24 -1.90
N GLU A 75 27.53 25.42 -2.51
CA GLU A 75 28.47 25.72 -3.57
C GLU A 75 29.77 25.14 -3.05
N ILE A 76 30.24 24.07 -3.71
CA ILE A 76 31.53 23.50 -3.36
C ILE A 76 32.45 24.68 -3.64
N GLU A 77 32.84 25.36 -2.56
CA GLU A 77 33.84 26.40 -2.60
C GLU A 77 35.03 25.69 -3.20
N GLU A 78 35.23 25.90 -4.50
CA GLU A 78 36.41 25.47 -5.24
C GLU A 78 37.56 26.11 -4.49
N GLU A 79 38.12 25.37 -3.52
CA GLU A 79 39.35 25.77 -2.86
C GLU A 79 40.34 26.01 -4.01
N PRO A 80 40.89 27.22 -4.11
CA PRO A 80 41.68 27.62 -5.25
C PRO A 80 42.82 26.61 -5.37
N SER A 81 42.78 25.85 -6.47
CA SER A 81 43.84 24.95 -6.91
C SER A 81 45.18 25.67 -6.71
N ASP A 82 45.88 25.31 -5.62
CA ASP A 82 47.21 25.80 -5.28
C ASP A 82 48.12 25.44 -6.45
N THR A 83 48.28 26.40 -7.35
CA THR A 83 49.10 26.29 -8.55
C THR A 83 50.35 27.14 -8.29
N PRO A 84 51.50 26.52 -8.01
CA PRO A 84 52.79 27.07 -8.40
C PRO A 84 53.12 26.73 -9.86
#